data_AF-A0A9P5N6L7-F1
#
_entry.id   AF-A0A9P5N6L7-F1
#
_cell.length_a   1.000
_cell.length_b   1.000
_cell.length_c   1.000
_cell.angle_alpha   90.00
_cell.angle_beta   90.00
_cell.angle_gamma   90.00
#
_symmetry.space_group_name_H-M   'P 1'
#
loop_
_entity.id
_entity.type
_entity.pdbx_description
1 polymer ?
#
loop_
_entity_poly.entity_id
_entity_poly.type
_entity_poly.pdbx_seq_one_letter_code
_entity_poly.pdbx_strand_id
1 'polypeptide(L)'
;MFPMPFKAIPKLPVIDFVYGAHLPPVSKKGYNVPEGHSFFSTETPINDVTILKMLRVPPTDIVAQLVDQSKQAWLDGSSSIQLPGESMYVPLWAPNFWTRIYFDFLPSFKAWHTALEWLKRDELLPFKDQVQATLKSLSTVPWCGNIYAALPGKTAFTMSSLQLYLS
;
A
#
# COMPACT_ATOMS: atom_id res chain seq x y z
N MET A 1 5.05 11.47 -17.03
CA MET A 1 5.38 10.56 -15.93
C MET A 1 6.22 11.36 -14.95
N PHE A 2 5.72 11.68 -13.76
CA PHE A 2 6.50 12.46 -12.79
C PHE A 2 7.68 11.61 -12.29
N PRO A 3 8.92 12.13 -12.30
CA PRO A 3 10.08 11.37 -11.86
C PRO A 3 10.01 11.17 -10.34
N MET A 4 9.78 9.93 -9.89
CA MET A 4 10.02 9.56 -8.50
C MET A 4 11.53 9.40 -8.27
N PRO A 5 12.08 9.80 -7.11
CA PRO A 5 13.47 9.51 -6.77
C PRO A 5 13.65 7.99 -6.63
N PHE A 6 14.26 7.37 -7.64
CA PHE A 6 14.56 5.93 -7.67
C PHE A 6 15.69 5.60 -6.68
N LYS A 7 15.35 5.32 -5.42
CA LYS A 7 16.21 4.54 -4.52
C LYS A 7 16.05 3.05 -4.82
N ALA A 8 17.06 2.23 -4.54
CA ALA A 8 16.98 0.77 -4.69
C ALA A 8 15.74 0.21 -3.96
N ILE A 9 15.00 -0.71 -4.59
CA ILE A 9 13.75 -1.26 -4.04
C ILE A 9 14.11 -2.24 -2.91
N PRO A 10 13.80 -1.93 -1.64
CA PRO A 10 13.89 -2.93 -0.59
C PRO A 10 12.86 -4.03 -0.90
N LYS A 11 13.35 -5.24 -1.16
CA LYS A 11 12.51 -6.41 -1.39
C LYS A 11 12.08 -6.97 -0.03
N LEU A 12 10.80 -6.89 0.27
CA LEU A 12 10.25 -7.39 1.54
C LEU A 12 9.92 -8.90 1.40
N PRO A 13 10.31 -9.77 2.35
CA PRO A 13 9.84 -11.15 2.36
C PRO A 13 8.31 -11.24 2.35
N VAL A 14 7.74 -12.27 1.71
CA VAL A 14 6.28 -12.47 1.60
C VAL A 14 5.61 -12.50 2.98
N ILE A 15 6.22 -13.12 3.98
CA ILE A 15 5.68 -13.17 5.34
C ILE A 15 5.63 -11.77 5.97
N ASP A 16 6.69 -10.99 5.84
CA ASP A 16 6.72 -9.61 6.36
C ASP A 16 5.73 -8.72 5.58
N PHE A 17 5.49 -8.99 4.30
CA PHE A 17 4.50 -8.29 3.51
C PHE A 17 3.07 -8.53 4.00
N VAL A 18 2.75 -9.76 4.43
CA VAL A 18 1.42 -10.08 4.95
C VAL A 18 1.22 -9.64 6.40
N TYR A 19 2.24 -9.75 7.26
CA TYR A 19 2.07 -9.48 8.70
C TYR A 19 2.68 -8.16 9.18
N GLY A 20 3.67 -7.61 8.47
CA GLY A 20 4.38 -6.39 8.83
C GLY A 20 3.94 -5.15 8.05
N ALA A 21 3.11 -5.31 7.01
CA ALA A 21 2.66 -4.17 6.22
C ALA A 21 1.53 -3.41 6.91
N HIS A 22 1.80 -2.15 7.27
CA HIS A 22 0.78 -1.21 7.71
C HIS A 22 0.10 -0.59 6.49
N LEU A 23 -1.09 -1.08 6.18
CA LEU A 23 -1.93 -0.54 5.13
C LEU A 23 -2.71 0.69 5.61
N PRO A 24 -2.81 1.76 4.80
CA PRO A 24 -3.83 2.77 5.03
C PRO A 24 -5.23 2.14 4.97
N PRO A 25 -6.19 2.64 5.77
CA PRO A 25 -7.56 2.15 5.71
C PRO A 25 -8.14 2.39 4.32
N VAL A 26 -8.71 1.35 3.70
CA VAL A 26 -9.36 1.45 2.39
C VAL A 26 -10.83 1.82 2.60
N SER A 27 -11.30 2.90 1.96
CA SER A 27 -12.70 3.30 2.09
C SER A 27 -13.62 2.32 1.36
N LYS A 28 -14.45 1.57 2.10
CA LYS A 28 -15.54 0.77 1.51
C LYS A 28 -16.79 1.60 1.20
N LYS A 29 -16.93 2.75 1.86
CA LYS A 29 -18.01 3.72 1.62
C LYS A 29 -17.46 4.85 0.75
N GLY A 30 -18.26 5.37 -0.17
CA GLY A 30 -17.86 6.51 -1.01
C GLY A 30 -17.42 7.70 -0.17
N TYR A 31 -16.56 8.56 -0.71
CA TYR A 31 -16.38 9.89 -0.15
C TYR A 31 -17.65 10.70 -0.39
N ASN A 32 -18.16 11.37 0.65
CA ASN A 32 -19.14 12.44 0.45
C ASN A 32 -18.36 13.65 -0.07
N VAL A 33 -18.24 13.74 -1.40
CA VAL A 33 -17.62 14.88 -2.07
C VAL A 33 -18.67 16.00 -2.12
N PRO A 34 -18.45 17.16 -1.47
CA PRO A 34 -19.35 18.29 -1.59
C PRO A 34 -19.49 18.73 -3.05
N GLU A 35 -20.68 19.22 -3.41
CA GLU A 35 -20.90 19.78 -4.75
C GLU A 35 -19.94 20.96 -4.97
N GLY A 36 -19.23 20.96 -6.11
CA GLY A 36 -18.22 21.97 -6.44
C GLY A 36 -16.88 21.83 -5.72
N HIS A 37 -16.63 20.74 -4.98
CA HIS A 37 -15.33 20.51 -4.35
C HIS A 37 -14.21 20.40 -5.41
N SER A 38 -13.20 21.26 -5.30
CA SER A 38 -11.96 21.14 -6.07
C SER A 38 -10.98 20.27 -5.31
N PHE A 39 -10.56 19.16 -5.92
CA PHE A 39 -9.50 18.33 -5.35
C PHE A 39 -8.13 18.98 -5.46
N PHE A 40 -7.89 19.81 -6.47
CA PHE A 40 -6.57 20.38 -6.74
C PHE A 40 -6.45 21.77 -6.13
N SER A 41 -5.26 22.04 -5.59
CA SER A 41 -4.94 23.28 -4.90
C SER A 41 -3.53 23.75 -5.24
N THR A 42 -3.28 25.05 -5.12
CA THR A 42 -1.96 25.68 -5.22
C THR A 42 -1.19 25.65 -3.90
N GLU A 43 -1.84 25.22 -2.80
CA GLU A 43 -1.25 25.13 -1.47
C GLU A 43 -0.10 24.13 -1.39
N THR A 44 0.86 24.39 -0.51
CA THR A 44 2.07 23.56 -0.40
C THR A 44 1.73 22.15 0.11
N PRO A 45 2.06 21.07 -0.63
CA PRO A 45 1.80 19.71 -0.17
C PRO A 45 2.77 19.30 0.93
N ILE A 46 2.32 18.42 1.82
CA ILE A 46 3.22 17.71 2.72
C ILE A 46 3.84 16.54 1.95
N ASN A 47 5.10 16.69 1.56
CA ASN A 47 5.81 15.72 0.73
C ASN A 47 6.39 14.56 1.57
N ASP A 48 5.53 13.91 2.36
CA ASP A 48 5.87 12.75 3.17
C ASP A 48 4.93 11.58 2.87
N VAL A 49 5.52 10.47 2.43
CA VAL A 49 4.84 9.20 2.20
C VAL A 49 4.14 8.68 3.45
N THR A 50 4.67 8.93 4.64
CA THR A 50 4.07 8.44 5.89
C THR A 50 2.67 8.99 6.11
N ILE A 51 2.39 10.21 5.65
CA ILE A 51 1.07 10.83 5.74
C ILE A 51 0.07 10.09 4.86
N LEU A 52 0.49 9.66 3.66
CA LEU A 52 -0.37 8.86 2.79
C LEU A 52 -0.76 7.51 3.38
N LYS A 53 0.01 6.99 4.35
CA LYS A 53 -0.35 5.78 5.11
C LYS A 53 -1.36 6.07 6.22
N MET A 54 -1.43 7.30 6.72
CA MET A 54 -2.39 7.72 7.74
C MET A 54 -3.74 8.09 7.12
N LEU A 55 -3.72 8.58 5.88
CA LEU A 55 -4.93 8.93 5.15
C LEU A 55 -5.69 7.70 4.68
N ARG A 56 -7.01 7.84 4.60
CA ARG A 56 -7.85 6.82 3.98
C ARG A 56 -7.59 6.80 2.48
N VAL A 57 -7.47 5.59 1.91
CA VAL A 57 -7.33 5.42 0.46
C VAL A 57 -8.66 5.79 -0.20
N PRO A 58 -8.68 6.73 -1.17
CA PRO A 58 -9.91 7.08 -1.86
C PRO A 58 -10.52 5.93 -2.64
N PRO A 59 -11.85 5.89 -2.84
CA PRO A 59 -12.50 4.97 -3.76
C PRO A 59 -11.86 4.99 -5.16
N THR A 60 -11.89 3.86 -5.86
CA THR A 60 -11.19 3.67 -7.13
C THR A 60 -11.62 4.65 -8.23
N ASP A 61 -12.89 5.05 -8.24
CA ASP A 61 -13.46 6.06 -9.13
C ASP A 61 -12.85 7.45 -8.87
N ILE A 62 -12.71 7.84 -7.61
CA ILE A 62 -12.04 9.09 -7.22
C ILE A 62 -10.56 9.03 -7.59
N VAL A 63 -9.87 7.90 -7.34
CA VAL A 63 -8.47 7.75 -7.74
C VAL A 63 -8.31 7.88 -9.25
N ALA A 64 -9.20 7.25 -10.04
CA ALA A 64 -9.18 7.36 -11.50
C ALA A 64 -9.39 8.80 -11.98
N GLN A 65 -10.36 9.52 -11.40
CA GLN A 65 -10.60 10.93 -11.68
C GLN A 65 -9.35 11.78 -11.38
N LEU A 66 -8.73 11.57 -10.21
CA LEU A 66 -7.53 12.30 -9.82
C LEU A 66 -6.37 12.02 -10.77
N VAL A 67 -6.14 10.76 -11.16
CA VAL A 67 -5.07 10.39 -12.11
C VAL A 67 -5.28 11.08 -13.47
N ASP A 68 -6.51 11.09 -13.97
CA ASP A 68 -6.87 11.70 -15.25
C ASP A 68 -6.64 13.22 -15.23
N GLN A 69 -7.10 13.88 -14.17
CA GLN A 69 -7.05 15.34 -14.03
C GLN A 69 -5.68 15.87 -13.58
N SER A 70 -4.84 15.05 -12.93
CA SER A 70 -3.57 15.50 -12.33
C SER A 70 -2.61 16.16 -13.32
N LYS A 71 -2.61 15.73 -14.60
CA LYS A 71 -1.74 16.33 -15.61
C LYS A 71 -2.17 17.75 -15.95
N GLN A 72 -3.46 17.96 -16.18
CA GLN A 72 -4.00 19.26 -16.51
C GLN A 72 -3.92 20.19 -15.30
N ALA A 73 -4.30 19.72 -14.11
CA ALA A 73 -4.20 20.49 -12.87
C ALA A 73 -2.77 20.99 -12.61
N TRP A 74 -1.74 20.17 -12.91
CA TRP A 74 -0.35 20.60 -12.83
C TRP A 74 -0.01 21.72 -13.82
N LEU A 75 -0.49 21.63 -15.07
CA LEU A 75 -0.33 22.70 -16.08
C LEU A 75 -1.06 23.98 -15.66
N ASP A 76 -2.18 23.85 -14.96
CA ASP A 76 -2.98 24.95 -14.42
C ASP A 76 -2.36 25.57 -13.15
N GLY A 77 -1.18 25.11 -12.73
CA GLY A 77 -0.43 25.67 -11.60
C GLY A 77 -0.78 25.05 -10.24
N SER A 78 -1.62 24.00 -10.20
CA SER A 78 -1.85 23.25 -8.96
C SER A 78 -0.55 22.56 -8.51
N SER A 79 -0.36 22.47 -7.21
CA SER A 79 0.82 21.88 -6.57
C SER A 79 0.45 20.74 -5.61
N SER A 80 -0.83 20.63 -5.22
CA SER A 80 -1.31 19.65 -4.25
C SER A 80 -2.74 19.19 -4.50
N ILE A 81 -3.13 18.15 -3.75
CA ILE A 81 -4.47 17.58 -3.71
C ILE A 81 -5.00 17.68 -2.28
N GLN A 82 -6.26 18.08 -2.12
CA GLN A 82 -6.99 18.04 -0.86
C GLN A 82 -8.17 17.07 -0.97
N LEU A 83 -8.14 16.02 -0.14
CA LEU A 83 -9.24 15.06 -0.06
C LEU A 83 -10.38 15.64 0.80
N PRO A 84 -11.65 15.38 0.44
CA PRO A 84 -12.80 15.80 1.25
C PRO A 84 -12.71 15.25 2.67
N GLY A 85 -12.86 16.13 3.66
CA GLY A 85 -12.80 15.78 5.08
C GLY A 85 -11.38 15.63 5.63
N GLU A 86 -10.34 15.78 4.80
CA GLU A 86 -8.95 15.78 5.25
C GLU A 86 -8.43 17.22 5.29
N SER A 87 -7.75 17.59 6.37
CA SER A 87 -7.16 18.94 6.53
C SER A 87 -5.81 19.09 5.83
N MET A 88 -5.27 18.00 5.28
CA MET A 88 -3.91 17.96 4.74
C MET A 88 -3.90 18.04 3.21
N TYR A 89 -2.91 18.76 2.69
CA TYR A 89 -2.59 18.80 1.26
C TYR A 89 -1.54 17.75 0.94
N VAL A 90 -1.85 16.85 0.02
CA VAL A 90 -0.95 15.79 -0.43
C VAL A 90 -0.37 16.11 -1.80
N PRO A 91 0.80 15.57 -2.15
CA PRO A 91 1.40 15.89 -3.43
C PRO A 91 0.62 15.31 -4.62
N LEU A 92 0.75 15.92 -5.80
CA LEU A 92 0.09 15.50 -7.04
C LEU A 92 0.43 14.06 -7.48
N TRP A 93 1.48 13.45 -6.93
CA TRP A 93 1.82 12.06 -7.21
C TRP A 93 1.06 11.06 -6.33
N ALA A 94 0.34 11.50 -5.29
CA ALA A 94 -0.44 10.65 -4.39
C ALA A 94 -1.45 9.72 -5.12
N PRO A 95 -2.11 10.11 -6.23
CA PRO A 95 -2.99 9.21 -6.99
C PRO A 95 -2.26 7.99 -7.55
N ASN A 96 -0.99 8.12 -7.92
CA ASN A 96 -0.18 6.97 -8.36
C ASN A 96 0.11 6.00 -7.21
N PHE A 97 0.31 6.53 -5.99
CA PHE A 97 0.47 5.72 -4.81
C PHE A 97 -0.80 4.92 -4.50
N TRP A 98 -1.97 5.55 -4.49
CA TRP A 98 -3.24 4.87 -4.25
C TRP A 98 -3.59 3.87 -5.35
N THR A 99 -3.27 4.19 -6.61
CA THR A 99 -3.38 3.24 -7.74
C THR A 99 -2.59 1.96 -7.45
N ARG A 100 -1.33 2.08 -7.02
CA ARG A 100 -0.51 0.91 -6.67
C ARG A 100 -1.07 0.13 -5.48
N ILE A 101 -1.71 0.79 -4.51
CA ILE A 101 -2.41 0.08 -3.44
C ILE A 101 -3.52 -0.80 -4.00
N TYR A 102 -4.36 -0.26 -4.89
CA TYR A 102 -5.50 -1.02 -5.43
C TYR A 102 -5.11 -2.14 -6.38
N PHE A 103 -4.18 -1.88 -7.29
CA PHE A 103 -3.90 -2.82 -8.38
C PHE A 103 -2.75 -3.78 -8.05
N ASP A 104 -1.78 -3.36 -7.23
CA ASP A 104 -0.61 -4.18 -6.92
C ASP A 104 -0.69 -4.73 -5.49
N PHE A 105 -0.89 -3.85 -4.49
CA PHE A 105 -0.82 -4.23 -3.07
C PHE A 105 -1.96 -5.17 -2.68
N LEU A 106 -3.21 -4.67 -2.71
CA LEU A 106 -4.35 -5.35 -2.10
C LEU A 106 -4.63 -6.72 -2.73
N PRO A 107 -4.56 -6.90 -4.06
CA PRO A 107 -4.75 -8.21 -4.67
C PRO A 107 -3.65 -9.20 -4.24
N SER A 108 -2.39 -8.74 -4.24
CA SER A 108 -1.25 -9.56 -3.79
C SER A 108 -1.38 -9.93 -2.32
N PHE A 109 -1.71 -8.97 -1.46
CA PHE A 109 -1.91 -9.18 -0.03
C PHE A 109 -3.01 -10.21 0.22
N LYS A 110 -4.16 -10.05 -0.43
CA LYS A 110 -5.27 -10.99 -0.30
C LYS A 110 -4.87 -12.39 -0.74
N ALA A 111 -4.21 -12.54 -1.89
CA ALA A 111 -3.76 -13.83 -2.39
C ALA A 111 -2.78 -14.51 -1.43
N TRP A 112 -1.76 -13.79 -0.97
CA TRP A 112 -0.76 -14.31 -0.04
C TRP A 112 -1.34 -14.63 1.34
N HIS A 113 -2.19 -13.75 1.87
CA HIS A 113 -2.91 -14.00 3.12
C HIS A 113 -3.77 -15.27 3.00
N THR A 114 -4.54 -15.43 1.92
CA THR A 114 -5.33 -16.64 1.69
C THR A 114 -4.45 -17.89 1.58
N ALA A 115 -3.30 -17.82 0.91
CA ALA A 115 -2.36 -18.94 0.82
C ALA A 115 -1.77 -19.31 2.20
N LEU A 116 -1.41 -18.32 3.02
CA LEU A 116 -0.89 -18.55 4.36
C LEU A 116 -1.97 -19.12 5.30
N GLU A 117 -3.21 -18.65 5.21
CA GLU A 117 -4.33 -19.24 5.94
C GLU A 117 -4.64 -20.68 5.49
N TRP A 118 -4.50 -20.97 4.19
CA TRP A 118 -4.64 -22.34 3.69
C TRP A 118 -3.60 -23.28 4.31
N LEU A 119 -2.35 -22.83 4.48
CA LEU A 119 -1.28 -23.60 5.13
C LEU A 119 -1.55 -23.91 6.62
N LYS A 120 -2.50 -23.21 7.25
CA LYS A 120 -2.89 -23.43 8.66
C LYS A 120 -3.99 -24.48 8.85
N ARG A 121 -4.55 -25.04 7.77
CA ARG A 121 -5.66 -26.00 7.86
C ARG A 121 -5.22 -27.32 8.50
N ASP A 122 -6.07 -27.87 9.37
CA ASP A 122 -5.81 -29.13 10.09
C ASP A 122 -5.58 -30.34 9.16
N GLU A 123 -6.20 -30.31 7.97
CA GLU A 123 -6.02 -31.32 6.93
C GLU A 123 -4.55 -31.49 6.50
N LEU A 124 -3.72 -30.47 6.73
CA LEU A 124 -2.30 -30.47 6.39
C LEU A 124 -1.38 -30.98 7.51
N LEU A 125 -1.93 -31.37 8.68
CA LEU A 125 -1.15 -31.92 9.79
C LEU A 125 -0.26 -33.11 9.40
N PRO A 126 -0.70 -34.06 8.53
CA PRO A 126 0.18 -35.14 8.06
C PRO A 126 1.40 -34.66 7.25
N PHE A 127 1.37 -33.42 6.74
CA PHE A 127 2.40 -32.80 5.92
C PHE A 127 3.13 -31.66 6.64
N LYS A 128 3.19 -31.71 7.98
CA LYS A 128 3.74 -30.64 8.82
C LYS A 128 5.15 -30.20 8.41
N ASP A 129 6.02 -31.14 8.05
CA ASP A 129 7.40 -30.84 7.65
C ASP A 129 7.45 -30.05 6.33
N GLN A 130 6.60 -30.41 5.37
CA GLN A 130 6.47 -29.70 4.10
C GLN A 130 5.88 -28.29 4.29
N VAL A 131 4.89 -28.16 5.18
CA VAL A 131 4.31 -26.86 5.55
C VAL A 131 5.38 -25.97 6.19
N GLN A 132 6.16 -26.49 7.14
CA GLN A 132 7.24 -25.74 7.79
C GLN A 132 8.35 -25.34 6.81
N ALA A 133 8.77 -26.25 5.92
CA ALA A 133 9.74 -25.95 4.87
C ALA A 133 9.22 -24.85 3.94
N THR A 134 7.95 -24.90 3.55
CA THR A 134 7.31 -23.88 2.71
C THR A 134 7.28 -22.52 3.40
N LEU A 135 6.88 -22.45 4.67
CA LEU A 135 6.88 -21.21 5.44
C LEU A 135 8.29 -20.62 5.57
N LYS A 136 9.30 -21.46 5.81
CA LYS A 136 10.71 -21.03 5.83
C LYS A 136 11.18 -20.50 4.48
N SER A 137 10.76 -21.12 3.37
CA SER A 137 11.03 -20.58 2.04
C SER A 137 10.33 -19.23 1.84
N LEU A 138 9.06 -19.10 2.19
CA LEU A 138 8.30 -17.84 2.08
C LEU A 138 8.86 -16.70 2.94
N SER A 139 9.57 -17.01 4.03
CA SER A 139 10.29 -16.02 4.85
C SER A 139 11.54 -15.46 4.17
N THR A 140 11.97 -16.06 3.06
CA THR A 140 13.15 -15.62 2.28
C THR A 140 12.80 -15.18 0.87
N VAL A 141 11.65 -15.59 0.34
CA VAL A 141 11.18 -15.19 -0.98
C VAL A 141 10.77 -13.71 -0.95
N PRO A 142 11.44 -12.85 -1.76
CA PRO A 142 11.08 -11.45 -1.84
C PRO A 142 9.77 -11.26 -2.60
N TRP A 143 8.85 -10.49 -2.03
CA TRP A 143 7.75 -9.90 -2.77
C TRP A 143 8.27 -8.76 -3.65
N CYS A 144 8.00 -8.84 -4.95
CA CYS A 144 8.52 -7.90 -5.95
C CYS A 144 7.59 -6.74 -6.29
N GLY A 145 6.54 -6.50 -5.50
CA GLY A 145 5.63 -5.39 -5.75
C GLY A 145 6.28 -4.03 -5.51
N ASN A 146 6.11 -3.13 -6.47
CA ASN A 146 6.75 -1.82 -6.49
C ASN A 146 6.01 -0.84 -5.56
N ILE A 147 6.10 -1.02 -4.24
CA ILE A 147 5.35 -0.19 -3.28
C ILE A 147 6.30 0.47 -2.30
N TYR A 148 7.14 1.34 -2.88
CA TYR A 148 8.04 2.28 -2.18
C TYR A 148 7.40 2.98 -0.99
N ALA A 149 6.08 3.16 -1.01
CA ALA A 149 5.36 3.99 -0.07
C ALA A 149 4.50 3.23 0.96
N ALA A 150 4.47 1.88 0.95
CA ALA A 150 3.78 1.10 1.98
C ALA A 150 4.73 0.55 3.07
N LEU A 151 6.03 0.48 2.78
CA LEU A 151 7.00 -0.17 3.67
C LEU A 151 7.50 0.78 4.78
N PRO A 152 7.38 0.44 6.07
CA PRO A 152 8.13 1.12 7.12
C PRO A 152 9.63 0.79 6.96
N GLY A 153 10.50 1.74 7.28
CA GLY A 153 11.96 1.65 7.09
C GLY A 153 12.69 0.66 8.00
N LYS A 154 12.27 -0.61 8.05
CA LYS A 154 12.98 -1.71 8.71
C LYS A 154 12.95 -2.95 7.82
N THR A 155 14.09 -3.27 7.21
CA THR A 155 14.31 -4.41 6.33
C THR A 155 15.27 -5.40 6.99
N ALA A 156 14.87 -5.97 8.12
CA ALA A 156 15.59 -7.10 8.70
C ALA A 156 14.58 -8.07 9.32
N PHE A 157 14.48 -9.25 8.72
CA PHE A 157 13.83 -10.42 9.30
C PHE A 157 14.47 -10.71 10.66
N THR A 158 13.66 -10.76 11.73
CA THR A 158 14.14 -11.22 13.04
C THR A 158 13.51 -12.57 13.36
N MET A 159 14.29 -13.48 13.96
CA MET A 159 13.82 -14.80 14.39
C MET A 159 12.58 -14.71 15.32
N SER A 160 12.45 -13.58 16.02
CA SER A 160 11.32 -13.22 16.87
C SER A 160 9.99 -13.09 16.10
N SER A 161 10.01 -12.52 14.89
CA SER A 161 8.81 -12.37 14.05
C SER A 161 8.27 -13.71 13.56
N LEU A 162 9.17 -14.67 13.29
CA LEU A 162 8.79 -16.03 12.91
C LEU A 162 8.23 -16.82 14.11
N GLN A 163 8.83 -16.68 15.29
CA GLN A 163 8.38 -17.38 16.49
C GLN A 163 6.97 -16.94 16.92
N LEU A 164 6.66 -15.65 16.80
CA LEU A 164 5.32 -15.11 17.11
C LEU A 164 4.22 -15.63 16.17
N TYR A 165 4.59 -16.06 14.96
CA TYR A 165 3.66 -16.62 13.99
C TYR A 165 3.41 -18.12 14.20
N LEU A 166 4.41 -18.83 14.73
CA LEU A 166 4.37 -20.28 14.95
C LEU A 166 3.80 -20.68 16.31
N SER A 167 3.56 -19.71 17.21
CA SER A 167 2.90 -19.87 18.51
C SER A 167 1.39 -19.68 18.41
#